data_AF-A0A350RIK9-F1
#
_entry.id   AF-A0A350RIK9-F1
#
_cell.length_a   1.000
_cell.length_b   1.000
_cell.length_c   1.000
_cell.angle_alpha   90.00
_cell.angle_beta   90.00
_cell.angle_gamma   90.00
#
_symmetry.space_group_name_H-M   'P 1'
#
loop_
_entity.id
_entity.type
_entity.pdbx_description
1 polymer ?
#
loop_
_entity_poly.entity_id
_entity_poly.type
_entity_poly.pdbx_seq_one_letter_code
_entity_poly.pdbx_strand_id
1 'polypeptide(L)' 'MTDEFAPSADQLIAHNESFSSSFDDGGLAVAPTMRLAVVACMDSRMDIFKILGLENGEAHILR' A
#
# COMPACT_ATOMS: atom_id res chain seq x y z
N MET A 1 -5.17 17.19 29.37
CA MET A 1 -3.82 16.91 28.82
C MET A 1 -3.94 17.07 27.33
N THR A 2 -3.36 18.12 26.77
CA THR A 2 -3.19 18.23 25.32
C THR A 2 -2.09 17.25 24.95
N ASP A 3 -2.46 16.13 24.33
CA ASP A 3 -1.47 15.31 23.64
C ASP A 3 -0.82 16.20 22.58
N GLU A 4 0.48 16.43 22.74
CA GLU A 4 1.26 17.17 21.77
C GLU A 4 1.32 16.32 20.49
N PHE A 5 0.85 16.89 19.38
CA PHE A 5 0.89 16.20 18.10
C PHE A 5 2.35 15.94 17.68
N ALA A 6 2.73 14.66 17.61
CA ALA A 6 3.98 14.24 17.01
C ALA A 6 3.68 13.68 15.60
N PRO A 7 4.26 14.24 14.52
CA PRO A 7 4.07 13.71 13.18
C PRO A 7 4.70 12.32 13.06
N SER A 8 4.00 11.38 12.43
CA SER A 8 4.50 10.01 12.20
C SER A 8 5.48 9.90 11.02
N ALA A 9 5.86 11.02 10.39
CA ALA A 9 6.67 11.03 9.17
C ALA A 9 8.00 10.28 9.34
N ASP A 10 8.73 10.51 10.44
CA ASP A 10 10.02 9.85 10.69
C ASP A 10 9.87 8.33 10.84
N GLN A 11 8.78 7.86 11.45
CA GLN A 11 8.47 6.43 11.57
C GLN A 11 8.20 5.81 10.20
N LEU A 12 7.47 6.50 9.33
CA LEU A 12 7.17 6.03 7.97
C LEU A 12 8.45 5.92 7.12
N ILE A 13 9.41 6.84 7.28
CA ILE A 13 10.71 6.78 6.61
C ILE A 13 11.47 5.52 7.03
N ALA A 14 11.58 5.25 8.33
CA ALA A 14 12.26 4.06 8.85
C ALA A 14 11.60 2.74 8.38
N HIS A 15 10.26 2.70 8.31
CA HIS A 15 9.54 1.55 7.76
C HIS A 15 9.86 1.33 6.28
N ASN A 16 9.92 2.41 5.48
CA ASN A 16 10.25 2.32 4.06
C ASN A 16 11.68 1.84 3.80
N GLU A 17 12.66 2.27 4.61
CA GLU A 17 14.04 1.77 4.53
C GLU A 17 14.08 0.24 4.69
N SER A 18 13.35 -0.28 5.68
CA SER A 18 13.25 -1.72 5.90
C SER A 18 12.56 -2.44 4.74
N PHE A 19 11.42 -1.93 4.27
CA PHE A 19 10.66 -2.51 3.16
C PHE A 19 11.47 -2.55 1.86
N SER A 20 12.12 -1.43 1.50
CA SER A 20 12.87 -1.31 0.25
C SER A 20 14.09 -2.23 0.17
N SER A 21 14.66 -2.64 1.32
CA SER A 21 15.80 -3.56 1.37
C SER A 21 15.52 -4.97 0.81
N SER A 22 14.24 -5.35 0.75
CA SER A 22 13.79 -6.67 0.26
C SER A 22 12.72 -6.57 -0.83
N PHE A 23 12.51 -5.39 -1.42
CA PHE A 23 11.50 -5.18 -2.46
C PHE A 23 12.01 -5.66 -3.82
N ASP A 24 11.32 -6.61 -4.44
CA ASP A 24 11.73 -7.26 -5.71
C ASP A 24 10.78 -6.96 -6.90
N ASP A 25 9.69 -6.25 -6.66
CA ASP A 25 8.65 -6.01 -7.68
C ASP A 25 8.95 -4.79 -8.59
N GLY A 26 10.20 -4.31 -8.63
CA GLY A 26 10.60 -3.14 -9.40
C GLY A 26 10.48 -3.29 -10.92
N GLY A 27 10.38 -4.53 -11.41
CA GLY A 27 10.23 -4.86 -12.83
C GLY A 27 8.80 -5.09 -13.32
N LEU A 28 7.79 -4.96 -12.45
CA LEU A 28 6.40 -5.20 -12.83
C LEU A 28 5.92 -4.19 -13.89
N ALA A 29 5.07 -4.66 -14.80
CA ALA A 29 4.46 -3.81 -15.80
C ALA A 29 3.49 -2.79 -15.18
N VAL A 30 3.38 -1.61 -15.80
CA VAL A 30 2.43 -0.57 -15.36
C VAL A 30 0.97 -1.03 -15.53
N ALA A 31 0.70 -1.84 -16.56
CA ALA A 31 -0.64 -2.35 -16.83
C ALA A 31 -0.97 -3.56 -15.95
N PRO A 32 -2.16 -3.62 -15.31
CA PRO A 32 -2.52 -4.68 -14.38
C PRO A 32 -2.79 -6.00 -15.12
N THR A 33 -2.25 -7.11 -14.62
CA THR A 33 -2.34 -8.43 -15.29
C THR A 33 -3.78 -8.95 -15.38
N MET A 34 -4.62 -8.65 -14.39
CA MET A 34 -6.03 -9.08 -14.38
C MET A 34 -6.95 -8.16 -15.20
N ARG A 35 -6.46 -7.02 -15.70
CA ARG A 35 -7.27 -5.97 -16.34
C ARG A 35 -8.43 -5.52 -15.42
N LEU A 36 -8.12 -5.37 -14.14
CA LEU A 36 -9.08 -5.08 -13.07
C LEU A 36 -8.78 -3.72 -12.42
N ALA A 37 -9.84 -2.97 -12.11
CA ALA A 37 -9.79 -1.81 -11.23
C ALA A 37 -10.80 -1.97 -10.08
N VAL A 38 -10.35 -1.74 -8.85
CA VAL A 38 -11.15 -1.81 -7.64
C VAL A 38 -11.32 -0.39 -7.09
N VAL A 39 -12.55 0.02 -6.81
CA VAL A 39 -12.87 1.28 -6.11
C VAL A 39 -13.38 0.93 -4.72
N ALA A 40 -12.68 1.40 -3.69
CA ALA A 40 -12.98 1.08 -2.29
C ALA A 40 -12.88 2.32 -1.38
N CYS A 41 -13.35 2.20 -0.13
CA CYS A 41 -13.30 3.29 0.84
C CYS A 41 -11.88 3.50 1.40
N MET A 42 -11.58 4.71 1.88
CA MET A 42 -10.37 5.04 2.64
C MET A 42 -10.32 4.46 4.07
N ASP A 43 -11.29 3.61 4.46
CA ASP A 43 -11.34 2.99 5.78
C ASP A 43 -10.03 2.27 6.11
N SER A 44 -9.34 2.70 7.17
CA SER A 44 -8.02 2.19 7.56
C SER A 44 -8.00 0.72 7.96
N ARG A 45 -9.18 0.11 8.19
CA ARG A 45 -9.32 -1.30 8.55
C ARG A 45 -9.38 -2.22 7.33
N MET A 46 -9.50 -1.67 6.12
CA MET A 46 -9.63 -2.44 4.89
C MET A 46 -8.28 -2.60 4.18
N ASP A 47 -7.68 -3.78 4.31
CA ASP A 47 -6.55 -4.21 3.50
C ASP A 47 -7.07 -4.87 2.21
N ILE A 48 -7.20 -4.07 1.14
CA ILE A 48 -7.85 -4.50 -0.11
C ILE A 48 -7.11 -5.66 -0.78
N PHE A 49 -5.77 -5.66 -0.74
CA PHE A 49 -4.96 -6.75 -1.29
C PHE A 49 -5.27 -8.05 -0.56
N LYS A 50 -5.28 -8.05 0.77
CA LYS A 50 -5.60 -9.25 1.56
C LYS A 50 -7.05 -9.70 1.44
N ILE A 51 -8.01 -8.77 1.44
CA ILE A 51 -9.44 -9.10 1.37
C ILE A 51 -9.78 -9.82 0.05
N LEU A 52 -9.14 -9.41 -1.05
CA LEU A 52 -9.42 -9.94 -2.39
C LEU A 52 -8.42 -11.01 -2.84
N GLY A 53 -7.34 -11.23 -2.07
CA GLY A 53 -6.28 -12.18 -2.43
C GLY A 53 -5.48 -11.72 -3.66
N LEU A 54 -5.15 -10.43 -3.72
CA LEU A 54 -4.38 -9.83 -4.81
C LEU A 54 -2.89 -9.77 -4.47
N GLU A 55 -2.07 -9.92 -5.49
CA GLU A 55 -0.62 -9.67 -5.48
C GLU A 55 -0.27 -8.34 -6.19
N ASN A 56 0.98 -7.90 -6.03
CA ASN A 56 1.47 -6.70 -6.70
C ASN A 56 1.36 -6.82 -8.23
N GLY A 57 0.84 -5.76 -8.88
CA GLY A 57 0.66 -5.71 -10.33
C GLY A 57 -0.63 -6.35 -10.87
N GLU A 58 -1.48 -6.92 -10.02
CA GLU A 58 -2.67 -7.63 -10.50
C GLU A 58 -3.87 -6.72 -10.81
N ALA A 59 -4.06 -5.65 -10.03
CA ALA A 59 -5.19 -4.73 -10.16
C ALA A 59 -4.82 -3.29 -9.81
N HIS A 60 -5.55 -2.32 -10.38
CA HIS A 60 -5.52 -0.95 -9.90
C HIS A 60 -6.43 -0.78 -8.70
N ILE A 61 -5.96 -0.13 -7.64
CA ILE A 61 -6.75 0.17 -6.43
C ILE A 61 -6.95 1.68 -6.31
N LEU A 62 -8.21 2.11 -6.33
CA LEU A 62 -8.63 3.48 -6.12
C LEU A 62 -9.30 3.57 -4.74
N ARG A 63 -8.86 4.52 -3.91
CA ARG A 63 -9.36 4.75 -2.55
C ARG A 63 -9.79 6.19 -2.36
#